data_AF-A0A7J9M9T7-F1
#
_entry.id   AF-A0A7J9M9T7-F1
#
_cell.length_a   1.000
_cell.length_b   1.000
_cell.length_c   1.000
_cell.angle_alpha   90.00
_cell.angle_beta   90.00
_cell.angle_gamma   90.00
#
_symmetry.space_group_name_H-M   'P 1'
#
loop_
_entity.id
_entity.type
_entity.pdbx_description
1 polymer ?
#
loop_
_entity_poly.entity_id
_entity_poly.type
_entity_poly.pdbx_seq_one_letter_code
_entity_poly.pdbx_strand_id
1 'polypeptide(L)' 'MLFKVSYLNELKKMLEKVLPHAMLKAKPNLESRIRSLKRYWAIVYDMGSGKKIVAL' A
#
# COMPACT_ATOMS: atom_id res chain seq x y z
N MET A 1 -11.85 -7.36 -1.19
CA MET A 1 -11.12 -8.00 -0.08
C MET A 1 -10.22 -6.92 0.50
N LEU A 2 -10.51 -6.42 1.70
CA LEU A 2 -9.61 -5.47 2.36
C LEU A 2 -8.28 -6.20 2.59
N PHE A 3 -7.16 -5.61 2.16
CA PHE A 3 -5.85 -6.03 2.66
C PHE A 3 -5.96 -6.19 4.16
N LYS A 4 -5.74 -7.41 4.65
CA LYS A 4 -5.87 -7.73 6.07
C LYS A 4 -4.98 -6.73 6.81
N VAL A 5 -5.54 -5.96 7.74
CA VAL A 5 -4.83 -4.88 8.47
C VAL A 5 -3.51 -5.39 9.07
N SER A 6 -3.48 -6.68 9.41
CA SER A 6 -2.28 -7.42 9.83
C SER A 6 -1.13 -7.35 8.80
N TYR A 7 -1.42 -7.48 7.50
CA TYR A 7 -0.40 -7.49 6.45
C TYR A 7 0.30 -6.13 6.31
N LEU A 8 -0.45 -5.04 6.37
CA LEU A 8 0.13 -3.70 6.34
C LEU A 8 0.98 -3.42 7.58
N ASN A 9 0.59 -3.95 8.74
CA ASN A 9 1.35 -3.82 9.97
C ASN A 9 2.66 -4.63 9.93
N GLU A 10 2.62 -5.85 9.37
CA GLU A 10 3.83 -6.66 9.14
C GLU A 10 4.76 -6.04 8.12
N LEU A 11 4.24 -5.58 6.98
CA LEU A 11 5.01 -4.90 5.95
C LEU A 11 5.71 -3.67 6.51
N LYS A 12 5.00 -2.89 7.34
CA LYS A 12 5.58 -1.74 8.04
C LYS A 12 6.71 -2.15 8.98
N LYS A 13 6.54 -3.21 9.78
CA LYS A 13 7.61 -3.72 10.66
C LYS A 13 8.82 -4.20 9.87
N MET A 14 8.65 -4.86 8.72
CA MET A 14 9.77 -5.29 7.88
C MET A 14 10.50 -4.09 7.28
N LEU A 15 9.77 -3.08 6.81
CA LEU A 15 10.33 -1.84 6.31
C LEU A 15 11.10 -1.07 7.39
N GLU A 16 10.60 -1.01 8.62
CA GLU A 16 11.30 -0.41 9.76
C GLU A 16 12.58 -1.17 10.14
N LYS A 17 12.62 -2.51 9.96
CA LYS A 17 13.83 -3.31 10.19
C LYS A 17 14.88 -3.17 9.07
N VAL A 18 14.45 -3.17 7.81
CA VAL A 18 15.36 -3.05 6.65
C VAL A 18 15.85 -1.62 6.48
N LEU A 19 15.01 -0.63 6.83
CA LEU A 19 15.33 0.79 6.73
C LEU A 19 15.06 1.50 8.06
N PRO A 20 15.83 1.19 9.12
CA PRO A 20 15.63 1.77 10.45
C PRO A 20 15.82 3.29 10.49
N HIS A 21 16.56 3.84 9.53
CA HIS A 21 16.82 5.28 9.40
C HIS A 21 15.95 5.97 8.34
N ALA A 22 15.06 5.26 7.63
CA ALA A 22 14.24 5.89 6.59
C ALA A 22 13.19 6.87 7.15
N MET A 23 12.97 6.89 8.48
CA MET A 23 11.95 7.69 9.15
C MET A 23 10.65 7.75 8.33
N LEU A 24 10.13 6.58 7.96
CA LEU A 24 8.96 6.45 7.07
C LEU A 24 7.75 7.25 7.57
N LYS A 25 7.64 7.39 8.90
CA LYS A 25 6.63 8.18 9.60
C LYS A 25 6.85 9.71 9.52
N ALA A 26 8.04 10.18 9.17
CA ALA A 26 8.40 11.60 9.14
C ALA A 26 8.69 12.12 7.71
N LYS A 27 8.48 11.28 6.69
CA LYS A 27 8.78 11.60 5.29
C LYS A 27 7.49 11.56 4.46
N PRO A 28 6.82 12.72 4.26
CA PRO A 28 5.55 12.83 3.54
C PRO A 28 5.59 12.25 2.11
N ASN A 29 6.75 12.29 1.47
CA ASN A 29 6.99 11.70 0.17
C ASN A 29 6.88 10.15 0.19
N LEU A 30 7.27 9.49 1.28
CA LEU A 30 7.17 8.03 1.41
C LEU A 30 5.73 7.60 1.72
N GLU A 31 5.00 8.35 2.55
CA GLU A 31 3.56 8.11 2.74
C GLU A 31 2.76 8.31 1.44
N SER A 32 3.07 9.36 0.68
CA SER A 32 2.46 9.61 -0.63
C SER A 32 2.71 8.44 -1.59
N ARG A 33 3.96 7.95 -1.68
CA ARG A 33 4.30 6.79 -2.51
C ARG A 33 3.58 5.52 -2.08
N ILE A 34 3.47 5.23 -0.78
CA ILE A 34 2.72 4.08 -0.26
C ILE A 34 1.23 4.20 -0.59
N ARG A 35 0.65 5.40 -0.49
CA ARG A 35 -0.75 5.66 -0.86
C ARG A 35 -0.99 5.41 -2.35
N SER A 36 -0.10 5.89 -3.21
CA SER A 36 -0.16 5.64 -4.66
C SER A 36 -0.02 4.15 -4.98
N LEU A 37 0.92 3.46 -4.34
CA LEU A 37 1.09 2.00 -4.49
C LEU A 37 -0.17 1.22 -4.14
N LYS A 38 -0.85 1.56 -3.04
CA LYS A 38 -2.13 0.95 -2.66
C LYS A 38 -3.20 1.14 -3.73
N ARG A 39 -3.28 2.33 -4.35
CA ARG A 39 -4.23 2.61 -5.45
C ARG A 39 -3.92 1.78 -6.69
N TYR A 40 -2.67 1.75 -7.13
CA TYR A 40 -2.27 0.93 -8.29
C TYR A 40 -2.55 -0.56 -8.06
N TRP A 41 -2.28 -1.06 -6.85
CA TRP A 41 -2.56 -2.44 -6.52
C TRP A 41 -4.06 -2.76 -6.55
N ALA A 42 -4.91 -1.84 -6.08
CA ALA A 42 -6.36 -1.98 -6.18
C ALA A 42 -6.81 -2.06 -7.65
N ILE A 43 -6.26 -1.20 -8.53
CA ILE A 43 -6.56 -1.24 -9.97
C ILE A 43 -6.17 -2.59 -10.58
N VAL A 44 -4.97 -3.09 -10.29
CA VAL A 44 -4.50 -4.40 -10.78
C VAL A 44 -5.40 -5.54 -10.29
N TYR A 45 -5.82 -5.48 -9.03
CA TYR A 45 -6.75 -6.46 -8.46
C TYR A 45 -8.13 -6.40 -9.11
N ASP A 46 -8.66 -5.19 -9.34
CA ASP A 46 -9.96 -4.99 -9.99
C ASP A 46 -9.93 -5.48 -11.44
N MET A 47 -8.85 -5.21 -12.18
CA MET A 47 -8.63 -5.76 -13.52
C MET A 47 -8.58 -7.29 -13.53
N GLY A 48 -7.84 -7.91 -12.60
CA GLY A 48 -7.71 -9.36 -12.52
C GLY A 48 -8.96 -10.08 -12.00
N SER A 49 -9.83 -9.38 -11.26
CA SER A 49 -11.04 -9.97 -10.67
C SER A 49 -12.30 -9.84 -11.52
N GLY A 50 -12.20 -9.28 -12.73
CA GLY A 50 -13.33 -9.15 -13.66
C GLY A 50 -14.45 -8.21 -13.19
N LYS A 51 -14.22 -7.45 -12.10
CA LYS A 51 -15.16 -6.42 -11.66
C LYS A 51 -15.08 -5.26 -12.64
N LYS A 52 -16.17 -5.01 -13.37
CA LYS A 52 -16.33 -3.80 -14.17
C LYS A 52 -15.95 -2.61 -13.29
N ILE A 53 -14.96 -1.84 -13.74
CA ILE A 53 -14.68 -0.52 -13.21
C ILE A 53 -15.96 0.29 -13.42
N VAL A 54 -16.73 0.46 -12.35
CA VAL A 54 -17.73 1.52 -12.32
C VAL A 54 -16.90 2.79 -12.18
N ALA A 55 -16.61 3.40 -13.33
CA ALA A 55 -16.18 4.78 -13.37
C ALA A 55 -17.28 5.61 -12.69
N LEU A 56 -16.88 6.36 -11.66
CA LEU A 56 -17.68 7.46 -11.12
C LEU A 56 -17.83 8.54 -12.20
#